data_AF-A0A1F7W7W4-F1
#
_entry.id   AF-A0A1F7W7W4-F1
#
_cell.length_a   1.000
_cell.length_b   1.000
_cell.length_c   1.000
_cell.angle_alpha   90.00
_cell.angle_beta   90.00
_cell.angle_gamma   90.00
#
_symmetry.space_group_name_H-M   'P 1'
#
loop_
_entity.id
_entity.type
_entity.pdbx_description
1 polymer ?
#
loop_
_entity_poly.entity_id
_entity_poly.type
_entity_poly.pdbx_seq_one_letter_code
_entity_poly.pdbx_strand_id
1 'polypeptide(L)'
;MLKRFSFIAIFSLFIFSVPSFVHAVTADLKVNVADIRFSKPTLIVGDTIRIYTKVQNIGTIDVVGYVTFYQGSSVIAEPQVLSVVAGSDPEEAFVDFIVPEGQFNIRTVISGTNPPDQNLDNNVAITGIFTPIPDTDRDGVKNASDNCPTIANASQSDLDKDGLGDACDDDIDGDGLTNGVEAEQGTNAQSNDTDADGVGDAKDVYPLDPKRSVLEKPVPPKIVEKILEAKSEIQNVLTGKTLIKSDVGSDSPVSNTNPTLSTQSIPTASSNTTEVVSMESLNMGVSPNAVFSYEKSSWNTFVFRLVAPAQDRFVYEWNFGDGVHSSKSSVTHTYSQAGSYLVTLKTTDEAGNVSKESAEVHVSFFTFSNPLVIALLSLLGIALIGMSFAFFKLKTAKHSRKKETTSKSEISQDQSLKQIHVKEE
;
A
#
# COMPACT_ATOMS: atom_id res chain seq x y z
N MET A 1 -79.08 -46.87 59.81
CA MET A 1 -78.63 -45.73 60.66
C MET A 1 -77.11 -45.81 60.76
N LEU A 2 -76.27 -44.79 60.62
CA LEU A 2 -76.37 -43.39 60.26
C LEU A 2 -74.93 -42.95 59.88
N LYS A 3 -74.80 -42.09 58.87
CA LYS A 3 -73.61 -41.42 58.30
C LYS A 3 -72.49 -41.05 59.29
N ARG A 4 -71.22 -41.03 58.85
CA ARG A 4 -70.34 -39.83 58.87
C ARG A 4 -69.24 -39.89 57.78
N PHE A 5 -69.14 -38.81 57.02
CA PHE A 5 -68.09 -38.46 56.06
C PHE A 5 -66.78 -38.10 56.77
N SER A 6 -65.63 -38.42 56.16
CA SER A 6 -64.44 -37.56 56.25
C SER A 6 -63.57 -37.71 55.00
N PHE A 7 -63.59 -36.64 54.22
CA PHE A 7 -62.61 -36.29 53.19
C PHE A 7 -61.22 -36.21 53.83
N ILE A 8 -60.24 -36.93 53.29
CA ILE A 8 -58.83 -36.56 53.42
C ILE A 8 -58.31 -36.35 52.01
N ALA A 9 -58.05 -35.08 51.71
CA ALA A 9 -57.50 -34.61 50.45
C ALA A 9 -56.08 -35.15 50.27
N ILE A 10 -55.86 -35.93 49.23
CA ILE A 10 -54.52 -36.26 48.73
C ILE A 10 -54.06 -35.01 47.97
N PHE A 11 -53.27 -34.17 48.63
CA PHE A 11 -52.60 -33.04 48.01
C PHE A 11 -51.47 -33.61 47.13
N SER A 12 -51.80 -33.91 45.88
CA SER A 12 -50.85 -34.29 44.85
C SER A 12 -49.93 -33.09 44.60
N LEU A 13 -48.69 -33.17 45.08
CA LEU A 13 -47.61 -32.26 44.71
C LEU A 13 -47.20 -32.52 43.25
N PHE A 14 -48.00 -32.04 42.30
CA PHE A 14 -47.60 -31.92 40.91
C PHE A 14 -46.65 -30.72 40.83
N ILE A 15 -45.35 -30.98 41.02
CA ILE A 15 -44.30 -30.04 40.62
C ILE A 15 -44.38 -29.97 39.10
N PHE A 16 -45.10 -28.97 38.57
CA PHE A 16 -44.97 -28.55 37.19
C PHE A 16 -43.52 -28.08 37.02
N SER A 17 -42.66 -28.99 36.56
CA SER A 17 -41.36 -28.63 36.00
C SER A 17 -41.67 -27.92 34.69
N VAL A 18 -41.90 -26.60 34.78
CA VAL A 18 -41.84 -25.72 33.62
C VAL A 18 -40.40 -25.80 33.12
N PRO A 19 -40.14 -26.29 31.89
CA PRO A 19 -38.81 -26.18 31.32
C PRO A 19 -38.53 -24.69 31.15
N SER A 20 -37.70 -24.14 32.03
CA SER A 20 -37.06 -22.85 31.80
C SER A 20 -36.19 -23.03 30.56
N PHE A 21 -36.69 -22.61 29.39
CA PHE A 21 -35.86 -22.39 28.22
C PHE A 21 -34.92 -21.22 28.54
N VAL A 22 -33.80 -21.54 29.17
CA VAL A 22 -32.65 -20.64 29.19
C VAL A 22 -32.22 -20.54 27.73
N HIS A 23 -32.62 -19.48 27.05
CA HIS A 23 -32.06 -19.15 25.74
C HIS A 23 -30.58 -18.90 26.01
N ALA A 24 -29.72 -19.75 25.44
CA ALA A 24 -28.29 -19.57 25.57
C ALA A 24 -27.94 -18.20 25.01
N VAL A 25 -27.26 -17.39 25.81
CA VAL A 25 -26.72 -16.11 25.36
C VAL A 25 -25.59 -16.42 24.38
N THR A 26 -25.73 -15.99 23.14
CA THR A 26 -24.77 -16.22 22.07
C THR A 26 -24.13 -14.89 21.63
N ALA A 27 -22.80 -14.90 21.47
CA ALA A 27 -22.04 -13.89 20.75
C ALA A 27 -21.70 -14.48 19.38
N ASP A 28 -22.22 -13.88 18.32
CA ASP A 28 -22.07 -14.39 16.95
C ASP A 28 -22.16 -13.20 15.98
N LEU A 29 -21.02 -12.83 15.41
CA LEU A 29 -20.92 -11.86 14.33
C LEU A 29 -20.84 -12.60 13.01
N LYS A 30 -21.36 -11.98 11.95
CA LYS A 30 -21.39 -12.55 10.62
C LYS A 30 -20.97 -11.50 9.61
N VAL A 31 -20.16 -11.93 8.65
CA VAL A 31 -19.89 -11.18 7.42
C VAL A 31 -20.38 -11.96 6.20
N ASN A 32 -20.89 -11.26 5.20
CA ASN A 32 -21.36 -11.86 3.95
C ASN A 32 -20.58 -11.29 2.76
N VAL A 33 -20.27 -12.15 1.79
CA VAL A 33 -19.65 -11.73 0.53
C VAL A 33 -20.47 -10.70 -0.22
N ALA A 34 -21.81 -10.80 -0.17
CA ALA A 34 -22.72 -9.89 -0.86
C ALA A 34 -22.67 -8.46 -0.29
N ASP A 35 -22.16 -8.28 0.93
CA ASP A 35 -22.02 -6.97 1.56
C ASP A 35 -20.66 -6.30 1.24
N ILE A 36 -19.72 -7.03 0.62
CA ILE A 36 -18.45 -6.48 0.16
C ILE A 36 -18.69 -5.71 -1.14
N ARG A 37 -18.37 -4.41 -1.14
CA ARG A 37 -18.58 -3.53 -2.29
C ARG A 37 -17.46 -2.51 -2.45
N PHE A 38 -17.32 -1.97 -3.65
CA PHE A 38 -16.34 -0.94 -3.98
C PHE A 38 -17.02 0.42 -4.15
N SER A 39 -16.29 1.51 -3.89
CA SER A 39 -16.77 2.87 -4.13
C SER A 39 -16.97 3.20 -5.61
N LYS A 40 -16.29 2.50 -6.51
CA LYS A 40 -16.42 2.63 -7.97
C LYS A 40 -16.90 1.31 -8.58
N PRO A 41 -17.80 1.32 -9.58
CA PRO A 41 -18.23 0.11 -10.28
C PRO A 41 -17.17 -0.40 -11.27
N THR A 42 -16.33 0.50 -11.79
CA THR A 42 -15.20 0.20 -12.67
C THR A 42 -13.91 0.29 -11.88
N LEU A 43 -13.07 -0.74 -12.02
CA LEU A 43 -11.81 -0.87 -11.31
C LEU A 43 -10.68 -0.66 -12.33
N ILE A 44 -10.06 0.50 -12.33
CA ILE A 44 -8.92 0.84 -13.19
C ILE A 44 -7.65 0.64 -12.36
N VAL A 45 -6.60 0.07 -12.93
CA VAL A 45 -5.31 -0.10 -12.24
C VAL A 45 -4.82 1.24 -11.69
N GLY A 46 -4.31 1.27 -10.46
CA GLY A 46 -3.76 2.48 -9.84
C GLY A 46 -4.82 3.41 -9.21
N ASP A 47 -6.10 3.25 -9.53
CA ASP A 47 -7.17 4.03 -8.89
C ASP A 47 -7.19 3.80 -7.38
N THR A 48 -7.34 4.89 -6.62
CA THR A 48 -7.67 4.81 -5.20
C THR A 48 -9.18 4.70 -5.03
N ILE A 49 -9.63 3.60 -4.44
CA ILE A 49 -11.05 3.30 -4.16
C ILE A 49 -11.24 2.97 -2.67
N ARG A 50 -12.49 2.86 -2.23
CA ARG A 50 -12.85 2.28 -0.93
C ARG A 50 -13.48 0.92 -1.10
N ILE A 51 -13.08 -0.01 -0.26
CA ILE A 51 -13.74 -1.29 -0.07
C ILE A 51 -14.59 -1.17 1.19
N TYR A 52 -15.86 -1.52 1.10
CA TYR A 52 -16.78 -1.57 2.23
C TYR A 52 -17.16 -3.01 2.54
N THR A 53 -17.45 -3.31 3.80
CA THR A 53 -18.11 -4.54 4.23
C THR A 53 -19.10 -4.22 5.34
N LYS A 54 -20.13 -5.04 5.48
CA LYS A 54 -21.04 -4.99 6.63
C LYS A 54 -20.83 -6.18 7.54
N VAL A 55 -20.87 -5.93 8.84
CA VAL A 55 -20.79 -6.95 9.89
C VAL A 55 -22.09 -6.92 10.68
N GLN A 56 -22.77 -8.06 10.70
CA GLN A 56 -24.05 -8.23 11.37
C GLN A 56 -23.87 -9.01 12.67
N ASN A 57 -24.47 -8.55 13.76
CA ASN A 57 -24.59 -9.36 14.98
C ASN A 57 -25.84 -10.25 14.88
N ILE A 58 -25.64 -11.55 14.72
CA ILE A 58 -26.71 -12.56 14.71
C ILE A 58 -26.86 -13.25 16.06
N GLY A 59 -26.02 -12.91 17.02
CA GLY A 59 -26.12 -13.30 18.41
C GLY A 59 -27.18 -12.51 19.18
N THR A 60 -27.23 -12.77 20.49
CA THR A 60 -28.21 -12.18 21.41
C THR A 60 -27.62 -11.10 22.32
N ILE A 61 -26.31 -10.87 22.27
CA ILE A 61 -25.60 -9.86 23.07
C ILE A 61 -24.63 -9.04 22.23
N ASP A 62 -24.31 -7.86 22.72
CA ASP A 62 -23.37 -6.95 22.09
C ASP A 62 -21.98 -7.59 22.01
N VAL A 63 -21.32 -7.41 20.86
CA VAL A 63 -19.98 -7.94 20.61
C VAL A 63 -19.10 -6.82 20.10
N VAL A 64 -17.94 -6.67 20.74
CA VAL A 64 -16.84 -5.85 20.21
C VAL A 64 -15.81 -6.76 19.56
N GLY A 65 -15.13 -6.28 18.52
CA GLY A 65 -14.11 -7.06 17.84
C GLY A 65 -13.39 -6.26 16.78
N TYR A 66 -12.75 -6.97 15.85
CA TYR A 66 -12.07 -6.36 14.73
C TYR A 66 -12.52 -6.96 13.41
N VAL A 67 -12.52 -6.14 12.36
CA VAL A 67 -12.59 -6.59 10.98
C VAL A 67 -11.33 -6.19 10.24
N THR A 68 -10.77 -7.14 9.49
CA THR A 68 -9.54 -6.93 8.72
C THR A 68 -9.80 -7.28 7.26
N PHE A 69 -9.33 -6.41 6.37
CA PHE A 69 -9.38 -6.59 4.93
C PHE A 69 -8.05 -7.14 4.44
N TYR A 70 -8.11 -8.13 3.55
CA TYR A 70 -6.95 -8.78 2.95
C TYR A 70 -7.08 -8.82 1.44
N GLN A 71 -5.92 -8.69 0.80
CA GLN A 71 -5.70 -9.09 -0.59
C GLN A 71 -4.75 -10.29 -0.54
N GLY A 72 -5.26 -11.50 -0.76
CA GLY A 72 -4.47 -12.73 -0.56
C GLY A 72 -4.12 -12.94 0.90
N SER A 73 -2.86 -13.21 1.23
CA SER A 73 -2.38 -13.26 2.61
C SER A 73 -2.08 -11.89 3.20
N SER A 74 -1.95 -10.86 2.37
CA SER A 74 -1.52 -9.53 2.79
C SER A 74 -2.68 -8.73 3.37
N VAL A 75 -2.46 -8.14 4.53
CA VAL A 75 -3.39 -7.19 5.16
C VAL A 75 -3.35 -5.89 4.36
N ILE A 76 -4.52 -5.36 3.98
CA ILE A 76 -4.61 -4.11 3.21
C ILE A 76 -4.33 -2.89 4.09
N ALA A 77 -4.89 -2.88 5.31
CA ALA A 77 -4.63 -1.86 6.31
C ALA A 77 -4.90 -2.40 7.73
N GLU A 78 -4.59 -1.59 8.73
CA GLU A 78 -4.81 -1.92 10.14
C GLU A 78 -6.25 -2.40 10.43
N PRO A 79 -6.42 -3.41 11.30
CA PRO A 79 -7.74 -3.90 11.69
C PRO A 79 -8.63 -2.79 12.24
N GLN A 80 -9.89 -2.75 11.80
CA GLN A 80 -10.86 -1.78 12.27
C GLN A 80 -11.65 -2.33 13.44
N VAL A 81 -11.81 -1.51 14.47
CA VAL A 81 -12.63 -1.84 15.64
C VAL A 81 -14.10 -1.81 15.25
N LEU A 82 -14.85 -2.80 15.72
CA LEU A 82 -16.30 -2.89 15.61
C LEU A 82 -16.94 -2.99 16.99
N SER A 83 -18.16 -2.49 17.12
CA SER A 83 -18.98 -2.58 18.33
C SER A 83 -20.44 -2.76 17.92
N VAL A 84 -20.80 -4.00 17.59
CA VAL A 84 -22.10 -4.32 16.98
C VAL A 84 -23.10 -4.73 18.06
N VAL A 85 -24.14 -3.92 18.22
CA VAL A 85 -25.23 -4.16 19.19
C VAL A 85 -26.11 -5.33 18.72
N ALA A 86 -26.56 -6.16 19.65
CA ALA A 86 -27.42 -7.29 19.30
C ALA A 86 -28.76 -6.82 18.71
N GLY A 87 -29.12 -7.38 17.55
CA GLY A 87 -30.35 -7.05 16.85
C GLY A 87 -30.38 -5.65 16.22
N SER A 88 -29.25 -4.93 16.18
CA SER A 88 -29.15 -3.67 15.42
C SER A 88 -28.98 -3.93 13.92
N ASP A 89 -29.03 -2.85 13.14
CA ASP A 89 -28.56 -2.89 11.77
C ASP A 89 -27.06 -3.27 11.73
N PRO A 90 -26.59 -3.90 10.63
CA PRO A 90 -25.18 -4.23 10.46
C PRO A 90 -24.28 -2.98 10.53
N GLU A 91 -23.14 -3.11 11.19
CA GLU A 91 -22.12 -2.07 11.24
C GLU A 91 -21.25 -2.13 9.97
N GLU A 92 -20.88 -0.96 9.45
CA GLU A 92 -20.11 -0.85 8.22
C GLU A 92 -18.66 -0.45 8.51
N ALA A 93 -17.73 -1.17 7.89
CA ALA A 93 -16.31 -0.86 7.90
C ALA A 93 -15.81 -0.64 6.47
N PHE A 94 -14.77 0.18 6.32
CA PHE A 94 -14.21 0.46 5.00
C PHE A 94 -12.72 0.76 5.02
N VAL A 95 -12.00 0.34 3.99
CA VAL A 95 -10.57 0.65 3.82
C VAL A 95 -10.33 1.29 2.47
N ASP A 96 -9.39 2.25 2.42
CA ASP A 96 -8.88 2.75 1.15
C ASP A 96 -7.97 1.67 0.50
N PHE A 97 -8.06 1.52 -0.81
CA PHE A 97 -7.40 0.46 -1.56
C PHE A 97 -6.96 0.99 -2.92
N ILE A 98 -5.71 0.71 -3.29
CA ILE A 98 -5.20 0.99 -4.63
C ILE A 98 -5.42 -0.24 -5.47
N VAL A 99 -6.14 -0.11 -6.58
CA VAL A 99 -6.43 -1.22 -7.48
C VAL A 99 -5.10 -1.78 -8.04
N PRO A 100 -4.79 -3.07 -7.80
CA PRO A 100 -3.52 -3.66 -8.20
C PRO A 100 -3.51 -3.98 -9.69
N GLU A 101 -2.32 -4.27 -10.20
CA GLU A 101 -2.19 -4.93 -11.50
C GLU A 101 -2.57 -6.42 -11.39
N GLY A 102 -3.25 -6.93 -12.42
CA GLY A 102 -3.67 -8.32 -12.48
C GLY A 102 -4.92 -8.65 -11.65
N GLN A 103 -5.32 -9.91 -11.71
CA GLN A 103 -6.53 -10.39 -11.05
C GLN A 103 -6.38 -10.40 -9.53
N PHE A 104 -7.44 -10.03 -8.81
CA PHE A 104 -7.45 -10.02 -7.35
C PHE A 104 -8.83 -10.38 -6.78
N ASN A 105 -8.87 -10.73 -5.50
CA ASN A 105 -10.08 -10.81 -4.71
C ASN A 105 -9.85 -10.11 -3.37
N ILE A 106 -10.95 -9.86 -2.66
CA ILE A 106 -10.91 -9.26 -1.33
C ILE A 106 -11.46 -10.28 -0.33
N ARG A 107 -10.74 -10.47 0.77
CA ARG A 107 -11.19 -11.24 1.93
C ARG A 107 -11.40 -10.30 3.11
N THR A 108 -12.52 -10.46 3.80
CA THR A 108 -12.76 -9.84 5.10
C THR A 108 -12.80 -10.92 6.18
N VAL A 109 -12.18 -10.64 7.34
CA VAL A 109 -12.12 -11.56 8.47
C VAL A 109 -12.49 -10.82 9.74
N ILE A 110 -13.45 -11.36 10.49
CA ILE A 110 -13.78 -10.96 11.84
C ILE A 110 -12.85 -11.69 12.81
N SER A 111 -12.28 -10.98 13.78
CA SER A 111 -11.35 -11.56 14.74
C SER A 111 -11.34 -10.81 16.08
N GLY A 112 -10.78 -11.44 17.12
CA GLY A 112 -10.56 -10.81 18.41
C GLY A 112 -11.83 -10.37 19.12
N THR A 113 -12.94 -11.07 18.90
CA THR A 113 -14.25 -10.73 19.46
C THR A 113 -14.28 -10.90 20.98
N ASN A 114 -14.98 -10.02 21.66
CA ASN A 114 -15.30 -10.13 23.08
C ASN A 114 -16.79 -9.80 23.33
N PRO A 115 -17.59 -10.75 23.85
CA PRO A 115 -17.23 -12.14 24.16
C PRO A 115 -16.78 -12.95 22.93
N PRO A 116 -16.09 -14.09 23.11
CA PRO A 116 -15.62 -14.91 22.00
C PRO A 116 -16.78 -15.37 21.12
N ASP A 117 -16.59 -15.23 19.81
CA ASP A 117 -17.55 -15.63 18.80
C ASP A 117 -17.78 -17.15 18.82
N GLN A 118 -19.04 -17.57 18.75
CA GLN A 118 -19.43 -18.97 18.85
C GLN A 118 -19.46 -19.70 17.50
N ASN A 119 -19.50 -18.97 16.38
CA ASN A 119 -19.64 -19.54 15.04
C ASN A 119 -18.52 -19.05 14.12
N LEU A 120 -17.34 -19.66 14.22
CA LEU A 120 -16.19 -19.22 13.44
C LEU A 120 -16.33 -19.38 11.91
N ASP A 121 -17.33 -20.14 11.44
CA ASP A 121 -17.48 -20.45 10.02
C ASP A 121 -18.13 -19.31 9.21
N ASN A 122 -18.74 -18.32 9.87
CA ASN A 122 -19.35 -17.14 9.23
C ASN A 122 -18.54 -15.84 9.44
N ASN A 123 -17.35 -15.95 10.04
CA ASN A 123 -16.45 -14.84 10.32
C ASN A 123 -15.57 -14.45 9.14
N VAL A 124 -15.70 -15.13 8.01
CA VAL A 124 -14.89 -14.88 6.81
C VAL A 124 -15.78 -14.76 5.58
N ALA A 125 -15.56 -13.72 4.80
CA ALA A 125 -16.15 -13.58 3.47
C ALA A 125 -15.06 -13.29 2.43
N ILE A 126 -15.18 -13.93 1.27
CA ILE A 126 -14.27 -13.75 0.13
C ILE A 126 -15.08 -13.43 -1.11
N THR A 127 -14.68 -12.39 -1.82
CA THR A 127 -15.29 -12.03 -3.12
C THR A 127 -14.86 -12.98 -4.23
N GLY A 128 -15.63 -12.96 -5.32
CA GLY A 128 -15.12 -13.49 -6.60
C GLY A 128 -13.87 -12.75 -7.07
N ILE A 129 -13.32 -13.25 -8.18
CA ILE A 129 -12.14 -12.67 -8.83
C ILE A 129 -12.56 -11.43 -9.60
N PHE A 130 -11.88 -10.32 -9.36
CA PHE A 130 -11.96 -9.11 -10.16
C PHE A 130 -10.79 -9.05 -11.12
N THR A 131 -11.06 -8.65 -12.36
CA THR A 131 -10.04 -8.33 -13.36
C THR A 131 -10.07 -6.82 -13.57
N PRO A 132 -9.07 -6.07 -13.08
CA PRO A 132 -9.02 -4.63 -13.26
C PRO A 132 -8.74 -4.27 -14.72
N ILE A 133 -9.20 -3.08 -15.10
CA ILE A 133 -8.97 -2.48 -16.41
C ILE A 133 -7.55 -1.91 -16.43
N PRO A 134 -6.70 -2.28 -17.40
CA PRO A 134 -5.34 -1.76 -17.51
C PRO A 134 -5.29 -0.25 -17.72
N ASP A 135 -4.33 0.37 -17.03
CA ASP A 135 -3.92 1.77 -17.12
C ASP A 135 -2.40 1.76 -16.85
N THR A 136 -1.62 2.11 -17.87
CA THR A 136 -0.17 1.89 -17.88
C THR A 136 0.59 3.00 -17.17
N ASP A 137 0.17 4.24 -17.34
CA ASP A 137 0.81 5.41 -16.77
C ASP A 137 0.10 5.95 -15.51
N ARG A 138 -1.05 5.35 -15.17
CA ARG A 138 -1.81 5.54 -13.92
C ARG A 138 -2.33 6.96 -13.79
N ASP A 139 -2.73 7.56 -14.89
CA ASP A 139 -3.34 8.87 -14.92
C ASP A 139 -4.87 8.86 -14.65
N GLY A 140 -5.45 7.66 -14.56
CA GLY A 140 -6.88 7.43 -14.32
C GLY A 140 -7.71 7.21 -15.59
N VAL A 141 -7.07 7.23 -16.76
CA VAL A 141 -7.66 6.90 -18.06
C VAL A 141 -7.20 5.49 -18.46
N LYS A 142 -8.16 4.63 -18.81
CA LYS A 142 -7.83 3.28 -19.24
C LYS A 142 -7.09 3.32 -20.58
N ASN A 143 -6.10 2.44 -20.77
CA ASN A 143 -5.31 2.32 -22.01
C ASN A 143 -6.13 2.31 -23.31
N ALA A 144 -7.32 1.71 -23.29
CA ALA A 144 -8.18 1.60 -24.48
C ALA A 144 -8.92 2.89 -24.86
N SER A 145 -8.87 3.92 -24.01
CA SER A 145 -9.49 5.23 -24.23
C SER A 145 -8.52 6.37 -23.96
N ASP A 146 -7.23 6.04 -23.81
CA ASP A 146 -6.16 6.96 -23.53
C ASP A 146 -5.49 7.36 -24.85
N ASN A 147 -5.45 8.66 -25.15
CA ASN A 147 -4.78 9.21 -26.33
C ASN A 147 -3.25 9.32 -26.15
N CYS A 148 -2.73 9.10 -24.94
CA CYS A 148 -1.30 8.93 -24.66
C CYS A 148 -1.04 7.77 -23.68
N PRO A 149 -1.22 6.49 -24.08
CA PRO A 149 -1.24 5.31 -23.18
C PRO A 149 -0.01 5.03 -22.31
N THR A 150 1.04 5.83 -22.39
CA THR A 150 2.29 5.67 -21.63
C THR A 150 2.79 6.98 -21.02
N ILE A 151 2.08 8.10 -21.23
CA ILE A 151 2.44 9.43 -20.74
C ILE A 151 1.21 10.03 -20.07
N ALA A 152 1.24 10.05 -18.73
CA ALA A 152 0.12 10.47 -17.92
C ALA A 152 -0.42 11.85 -18.33
N ASN A 153 -1.66 11.90 -18.81
CA ASN A 153 -2.32 13.09 -19.31
C ASN A 153 -3.84 13.01 -19.04
N ALA A 154 -4.22 12.96 -17.76
CA ALA A 154 -5.61 12.75 -17.32
C ALA A 154 -6.67 13.71 -17.93
N SER A 155 -6.25 14.86 -18.49
CA SER A 155 -7.14 15.78 -19.20
C SER A 155 -7.53 15.31 -20.60
N GLN A 156 -6.75 14.39 -21.19
CA GLN A 156 -6.92 13.85 -22.55
C GLN A 156 -7.06 14.96 -23.58
N SER A 157 -6.22 15.99 -23.45
CA SER A 157 -6.16 17.09 -24.39
C SER A 157 -5.64 16.58 -25.73
N ASP A 158 -6.24 17.08 -26.81
CA ASP A 158 -5.99 16.71 -28.21
C ASP A 158 -6.49 17.91 -29.04
N LEU A 159 -5.58 18.83 -29.31
CA LEU A 159 -5.88 20.15 -29.88
C LEU A 159 -6.26 20.05 -31.37
N ASP A 160 -5.55 19.24 -32.15
CA ASP A 160 -5.79 19.06 -33.59
C ASP A 160 -6.80 17.94 -33.92
N LYS A 161 -7.10 17.07 -32.95
CA LYS A 161 -8.06 15.95 -33.03
C LYS A 161 -7.63 14.83 -33.97
N ASP A 162 -6.33 14.60 -34.10
CA ASP A 162 -5.80 13.46 -34.84
C ASP A 162 -5.88 12.14 -34.04
N GLY A 163 -6.13 12.23 -32.73
CA GLY A 163 -6.28 11.11 -31.80
C GLY A 163 -5.02 10.80 -30.97
N LEU A 164 -3.92 11.51 -31.19
CA LEU A 164 -2.76 11.57 -30.32
C LEU A 164 -2.96 12.73 -29.34
N GLY A 165 -2.65 12.52 -28.06
CA GLY A 165 -2.84 13.58 -27.08
C GLY A 165 -1.70 14.60 -27.10
N ASP A 166 -1.98 15.86 -26.72
CA ASP A 166 -0.98 16.94 -26.64
C ASP A 166 0.28 16.56 -25.80
N ALA A 167 0.15 15.60 -24.88
CA ALA A 167 1.23 15.13 -24.03
C ALA A 167 2.25 14.21 -24.72
N CYS A 168 1.84 13.56 -25.81
CA CYS A 168 2.64 12.60 -26.57
C CYS A 168 2.67 12.91 -28.08
N ASP A 169 2.08 14.03 -28.48
CA ASP A 169 2.12 14.55 -29.83
C ASP A 169 3.28 15.53 -30.01
N ASP A 170 4.03 15.35 -31.10
CA ASP A 170 5.16 16.18 -31.47
C ASP A 170 4.73 17.43 -32.26
N ASP A 171 3.47 17.52 -32.70
CA ASP A 171 2.87 18.60 -33.51
C ASP A 171 1.42 18.85 -33.05
N ILE A 172 1.25 19.46 -31.87
CA ILE A 172 -0.04 19.44 -31.15
C ILE A 172 -1.17 20.21 -31.85
N ASP A 173 -0.88 21.10 -32.80
CA ASP A 173 -1.90 21.83 -33.56
C ASP A 173 -2.07 21.37 -35.01
N GLY A 174 -1.27 20.38 -35.43
CA GLY A 174 -1.38 19.70 -36.70
C GLY A 174 -1.07 20.57 -37.91
N ASP A 175 -0.27 21.63 -37.73
CA ASP A 175 0.11 22.53 -38.81
C ASP A 175 1.37 22.07 -39.59
N GLY A 176 2.02 20.98 -39.15
CA GLY A 176 3.16 20.40 -39.82
C GLY A 176 4.52 20.97 -39.39
N LEU A 177 4.54 21.90 -38.42
CA LEU A 177 5.73 22.26 -37.66
C LEU A 177 5.69 21.54 -36.30
N THR A 178 6.72 20.75 -36.01
CA THR A 178 6.79 20.11 -34.68
C THR A 178 6.95 21.16 -33.58
N ASN A 179 6.39 20.90 -32.39
CA ASN A 179 6.55 21.68 -31.17
C ASN A 179 7.99 22.12 -30.90
N GLY A 180 8.97 21.25 -31.21
CA GLY A 180 10.40 21.53 -31.05
C GLY A 180 10.92 22.59 -32.02
N VAL A 181 10.53 22.52 -33.29
CA VAL A 181 10.88 23.52 -34.31
C VAL A 181 10.28 24.87 -33.96
N GLU A 182 9.04 24.85 -33.49
CA GLU A 182 8.34 26.06 -33.08
C GLU A 182 8.95 26.71 -31.85
N ALA A 183 9.32 25.92 -30.84
CA ALA A 183 10.07 26.39 -29.70
C ALA A 183 11.42 27.01 -30.09
N GLU A 184 12.11 26.46 -31.10
CA GLU A 184 13.35 27.01 -31.65
C GLU A 184 13.12 28.33 -32.41
N GLN A 185 11.98 28.46 -33.10
CA GLN A 185 11.59 29.67 -33.84
C GLN A 185 10.94 30.73 -32.94
N GLY A 186 10.48 30.35 -31.75
CA GLY A 186 9.70 31.21 -30.85
C GLY A 186 8.26 31.42 -31.31
N THR A 187 7.71 30.50 -32.10
CA THR A 187 6.30 30.45 -32.49
C THR A 187 5.46 29.77 -31.39
N ASN A 188 4.14 29.73 -31.55
CA ASN A 188 3.24 29.16 -30.55
C ASN A 188 2.69 27.81 -31.03
N ALA A 189 3.16 26.73 -30.42
CA ALA A 189 2.75 25.37 -30.78
C ALA A 189 1.27 25.02 -30.63
N GLN A 190 0.46 25.93 -30.08
CA GLN A 190 -0.98 25.74 -29.98
C GLN A 190 -1.75 26.52 -31.06
N SER A 191 -1.08 27.04 -32.07
CA SER A 191 -1.61 28.00 -33.03
C SER A 191 -1.15 27.70 -34.45
N ASN A 192 -2.04 27.04 -35.20
CA ASN A 192 -1.84 26.71 -36.61
C ASN A 192 -1.65 27.89 -37.60
N ASP A 193 -1.60 29.11 -37.10
CA ASP A 193 -1.36 30.40 -37.76
C ASP A 193 -0.77 31.32 -36.68
N THR A 194 0.54 31.20 -36.44
CA THR A 194 1.20 31.82 -35.29
C THR A 194 1.14 33.35 -35.33
N ASP A 195 1.28 33.94 -36.52
CA ASP A 195 1.30 35.40 -36.68
C ASP A 195 -0.07 36.00 -37.04
N ALA A 196 -1.07 35.15 -37.25
CA ALA A 196 -2.45 35.50 -37.54
C ALA A 196 -2.61 36.34 -38.81
N ASP A 197 -1.80 36.06 -39.83
CA ASP A 197 -1.85 36.74 -41.12
C ASP A 197 -2.88 36.12 -42.10
N GLY A 198 -3.43 34.96 -41.72
CA GLY A 198 -4.44 34.22 -42.44
C GLY A 198 -3.91 33.09 -43.30
N VAL A 199 -2.61 32.81 -43.28
CA VAL A 199 -1.97 31.63 -43.87
C VAL A 199 -1.34 30.80 -42.76
N GLY A 200 -1.89 29.61 -42.50
CA GLY A 200 -1.33 28.74 -41.47
C GLY A 200 0.11 28.30 -41.75
N ASP A 201 0.87 28.05 -40.69
CA ASP A 201 2.34 27.97 -40.70
C ASP A 201 2.86 26.89 -41.69
N ALA A 202 2.12 25.79 -41.85
CA ALA A 202 2.28 24.76 -42.88
C ALA A 202 2.54 25.28 -44.30
N LYS A 203 1.90 26.40 -44.63
CA LYS A 203 1.80 27.01 -45.95
C LYS A 203 2.44 28.40 -45.98
N ASP A 204 2.91 28.89 -44.84
CA ASP A 204 3.58 30.16 -44.72
C ASP A 204 5.11 29.98 -44.79
N VAL A 205 5.75 30.79 -45.63
CA VAL A 205 7.21 30.86 -45.71
C VAL A 205 7.78 31.68 -44.54
N TYR A 206 6.99 32.57 -43.93
CA TYR A 206 7.38 33.38 -42.79
C TYR A 206 6.37 33.32 -41.63
N PRO A 207 6.23 32.19 -40.91
CA PRO A 207 5.25 31.95 -39.83
C PRO A 207 5.28 32.91 -38.62
N LEU A 208 6.14 33.93 -38.65
CA LEU A 208 6.35 34.92 -37.59
C LEU A 208 6.20 36.37 -38.10
N ASP A 209 5.96 36.57 -39.40
CA ASP A 209 5.89 37.90 -40.01
C ASP A 209 4.49 38.14 -40.60
N PRO A 210 3.60 38.83 -39.84
CA PRO A 210 2.19 38.99 -40.22
C PRO A 210 1.95 39.89 -41.44
N LYS A 211 3.02 40.25 -42.14
CA LYS A 211 3.03 41.05 -43.37
C LYS A 211 3.49 40.24 -44.57
N ARG A 212 3.94 38.98 -44.40
CA ARG A 212 4.61 38.21 -45.45
C ARG A 212 4.21 36.73 -45.41
N SER A 213 3.17 36.37 -46.13
CA SER A 213 2.72 34.96 -46.20
C SER A 213 3.30 34.14 -47.37
N VAL A 214 4.06 34.78 -48.26
CA VAL A 214 4.56 34.17 -49.51
C VAL A 214 5.90 34.79 -49.90
N LEU A 215 6.76 34.03 -50.59
CA LEU A 215 7.95 34.59 -51.23
C LEU A 215 7.52 35.76 -52.15
N GLU A 216 7.79 37.01 -51.74
CA GLU A 216 7.75 38.16 -52.65
C GLU A 216 8.65 37.80 -53.82
N LYS A 217 8.05 37.53 -54.99
CA LYS A 217 8.82 37.29 -56.22
C LYS A 217 9.82 38.44 -56.34
N PRO A 218 11.11 38.15 -56.58
CA PRO A 218 12.11 39.21 -56.70
C PRO A 218 11.57 40.24 -57.69
N VAL A 219 11.45 41.48 -57.21
CA VAL A 219 10.89 42.58 -58.00
C VAL A 219 11.56 42.55 -59.36
N PRO A 220 10.80 42.42 -60.47
CA PRO A 220 11.39 42.41 -61.79
C PRO A 220 12.29 43.65 -61.94
N PRO A 221 13.53 43.50 -62.44
CA PRO A 221 14.54 44.56 -62.42
C PRO A 221 14.09 45.90 -63.05
N LYS A 222 13.01 45.90 -63.83
CA LYS A 222 12.39 47.08 -64.45
C LYS A 222 11.79 48.11 -63.47
N ILE A 223 11.55 47.77 -62.21
CA ILE A 223 11.05 48.73 -61.21
C ILE A 223 12.21 49.40 -60.45
N VAL A 224 13.33 48.72 -60.27
CA VAL A 224 14.52 49.26 -59.61
C VAL A 224 15.17 50.36 -60.46
N GLU A 225 15.22 50.21 -61.79
CA GLU A 225 15.69 51.28 -62.70
C GLU A 225 14.83 52.55 -62.61
N LYS A 226 13.50 52.42 -62.59
CA LYS A 226 12.59 53.58 -62.50
C LYS A 226 12.71 54.36 -61.18
N ILE A 227 12.99 53.68 -60.08
CA ILE A 227 13.18 54.32 -58.76
C ILE A 227 14.57 54.97 -58.65
N LEU A 228 15.58 54.39 -59.31
CA LEU A 228 16.94 54.96 -59.35
C LEU A 228 17.00 56.21 -60.25
N GLU A 229 16.27 56.23 -61.36
CA GLU A 229 16.14 57.41 -62.23
C GLU A 229 15.36 58.55 -61.58
N ALA A 230 14.28 58.27 -60.85
CA ALA A 230 13.51 59.29 -60.14
C ALA A 230 14.29 59.94 -58.97
N LYS A 231 15.22 59.21 -58.33
CA LYS A 231 16.10 59.77 -57.27
C LYS A 231 17.25 60.62 -57.85
N SER A 232 17.74 60.25 -59.03
CA SER A 232 18.75 61.02 -59.79
C SER A 232 18.22 62.41 -60.20
N GLU A 233 16.95 62.50 -60.62
CA GLU A 233 16.35 63.77 -61.02
C GLU A 233 16.17 64.75 -59.85
N ILE A 234 15.92 64.27 -58.62
CA ILE A 234 15.76 65.14 -57.44
C ILE A 234 17.11 65.64 -56.91
N GLN A 235 18.19 64.85 -57.02
CA GLN A 235 19.54 65.24 -56.61
C GLN A 235 20.19 66.29 -57.56
N ASN A 236 19.83 66.27 -58.84
CA ASN A 236 20.38 67.21 -59.83
C ASN A 236 19.77 68.62 -59.75
N VAL A 237 18.63 68.79 -59.08
CA VAL A 237 18.04 70.11 -58.81
C VAL A 237 18.68 70.79 -57.58
N LEU A 238 19.27 70.02 -56.66
CA LEU A 238 19.75 70.54 -55.37
C LEU A 238 21.24 70.92 -55.31
N THR A 239 22.06 70.57 -56.31
CA THR A 239 23.54 70.67 -56.23
C THR A 239 24.21 71.63 -57.21
N GLY A 240 23.45 72.49 -57.89
CA GLY A 240 24.00 73.47 -58.83
C GLY A 240 24.30 74.86 -58.23
N LYS A 241 25.27 75.02 -57.30
CA LYS A 241 26.25 76.15 -57.25
C LYS A 241 27.16 76.19 -56.01
N THR A 242 28.48 76.22 -56.27
CA THR A 242 29.53 77.03 -55.60
C THR A 242 30.45 76.39 -54.53
N LEU A 243 31.65 75.99 -54.99
CA LEU A 243 33.02 76.25 -54.47
C LEU A 243 33.69 75.46 -53.31
N ILE A 244 34.93 75.01 -53.66
CA ILE A 244 36.18 74.78 -52.88
C ILE A 244 36.49 73.37 -52.30
N LYS A 245 37.23 72.60 -53.13
CA LYS A 245 38.60 72.05 -52.97
C LYS A 245 38.97 71.01 -51.88
N SER A 246 39.79 70.06 -52.36
CA SER A 246 40.88 69.28 -51.70
C SER A 246 40.46 68.20 -50.70
N ASP A 247 41.06 67.00 -50.62
CA ASP A 247 42.06 66.27 -51.41
C ASP A 247 42.24 64.87 -50.74
N VAL A 248 42.67 63.86 -51.50
CA VAL A 248 43.44 62.65 -51.07
C VAL A 248 42.71 61.58 -50.21
N GLY A 249 42.79 60.26 -50.45
CA GLY A 249 43.49 59.39 -51.40
C GLY A 249 43.39 57.92 -50.93
N SER A 250 43.48 56.97 -51.90
CA SER A 250 44.10 55.61 -51.90
C SER A 250 44.05 54.71 -50.63
N ASP A 251 43.90 53.38 -50.64
CA ASP A 251 44.05 52.32 -51.64
C ASP A 251 43.54 50.97 -51.04
N SER A 252 42.81 50.19 -51.84
CA SER A 252 42.86 48.73 -52.15
C SER A 252 43.90 47.77 -51.47
N PRO A 253 43.92 46.41 -51.70
CA PRO A 253 42.86 45.37 -51.85
C PRO A 253 43.24 43.90 -51.36
N VAL A 254 42.36 42.90 -51.68
CA VAL A 254 42.50 41.40 -51.87
C VAL A 254 42.78 40.47 -50.64
N SER A 255 42.49 39.14 -50.58
CA SER A 255 41.98 38.09 -51.51
C SER A 255 41.48 36.83 -50.76
N ASN A 256 40.78 35.95 -51.49
CA ASN A 256 40.13 34.67 -51.12
C ASN A 256 41.06 33.50 -50.73
N THR A 257 40.53 32.43 -50.11
CA THR A 257 40.56 31.01 -50.59
C THR A 257 39.85 30.00 -49.64
N ASN A 258 39.28 28.94 -50.26
CA ASN A 258 38.62 27.74 -49.71
C ASN A 258 39.64 26.66 -49.21
N PRO A 259 39.24 25.60 -48.47
CA PRO A 259 39.15 24.24 -49.09
C PRO A 259 38.18 23.21 -48.43
N THR A 260 38.14 21.98 -48.99
CA THR A 260 37.25 20.82 -48.74
C THR A 260 38.04 19.57 -48.26
N LEU A 261 37.34 18.60 -47.63
CA LEU A 261 37.50 17.10 -47.65
C LEU A 261 38.07 16.36 -46.40
N SER A 262 37.30 15.41 -45.81
CA SER A 262 37.59 13.94 -45.77
C SER A 262 36.85 13.17 -44.66
N THR A 263 36.40 11.96 -45.03
CA THR A 263 35.86 10.83 -44.25
C THR A 263 36.96 9.94 -43.63
N GLN A 264 36.64 9.17 -42.57
CA GLN A 264 37.40 7.99 -42.09
C GLN A 264 36.54 7.04 -41.23
N SER A 265 36.92 5.77 -41.16
CA SER A 265 36.12 4.62 -40.68
C SER A 265 36.94 3.56 -39.89
N ILE A 266 36.28 2.81 -38.97
CA ILE A 266 36.55 1.44 -38.37
C ILE A 266 37.67 1.35 -37.25
N PRO A 267 37.62 0.53 -36.14
CA PRO A 267 37.04 -0.83 -35.92
C PRO A 267 36.27 -1.19 -34.61
N THR A 268 35.67 -2.38 -34.72
CA THR A 268 35.09 -3.36 -33.79
C THR A 268 35.82 -3.65 -32.47
N ALA A 269 35.05 -3.79 -31.38
CA ALA A 269 35.32 -4.75 -30.30
C ALA A 269 34.02 -5.23 -29.65
N SER A 270 33.81 -6.54 -29.74
CA SER A 270 32.75 -7.33 -29.10
C SER A 270 33.08 -7.53 -27.61
N SER A 271 32.11 -7.31 -26.73
CA SER A 271 32.01 -8.06 -25.48
C SER A 271 30.53 -8.22 -25.11
N ASN A 272 29.93 -9.27 -25.65
CA ASN A 272 28.69 -9.85 -25.13
C ASN A 272 28.97 -10.46 -23.75
N THR A 273 28.34 -9.91 -22.72
CA THR A 273 27.72 -10.67 -21.62
C THR A 273 26.68 -9.76 -20.98
N THR A 274 25.55 -9.59 -21.68
CA THR A 274 24.32 -9.10 -21.04
C THR A 274 23.79 -10.26 -20.22
N GLU A 275 24.18 -10.32 -18.95
CA GLU A 275 23.46 -11.12 -17.97
C GLU A 275 22.12 -10.41 -17.77
N VAL A 276 21.15 -10.79 -18.61
CA VAL A 276 19.75 -10.43 -18.43
C VAL A 276 19.32 -11.16 -17.16
N VAL A 277 19.56 -10.52 -16.02
CA VAL A 277 18.78 -10.79 -14.82
C VAL A 277 17.38 -10.34 -15.18
N SER A 278 16.60 -11.30 -15.68
CA SER A 278 15.16 -11.26 -15.60
C SER A 278 14.86 -11.15 -14.12
N MET A 279 14.73 -9.91 -13.64
CA MET A 279 13.80 -9.65 -12.57
C MET A 279 12.45 -10.00 -13.18
N GLU A 280 12.08 -11.28 -13.10
CA GLU A 280 10.68 -11.61 -12.87
C GLU A 280 10.29 -10.66 -11.75
N SER A 281 9.47 -9.67 -12.09
CA SER A 281 8.69 -9.00 -11.09
C SER A 281 8.16 -10.11 -10.20
N LEU A 282 8.47 -10.03 -8.90
CA LEU A 282 7.68 -10.70 -7.89
C LEU A 282 6.29 -10.05 -8.00
N ASN A 283 5.56 -10.43 -9.05
CA ASN A 283 4.13 -10.41 -9.05
C ASN A 283 3.82 -11.35 -7.91
N MET A 284 3.68 -10.78 -6.72
CA MET A 284 3.14 -11.45 -5.55
C MET A 284 1.71 -11.75 -5.96
N GLY A 285 1.58 -12.83 -6.75
CA GLY A 285 0.39 -13.25 -7.44
C GLY A 285 -0.50 -13.80 -6.36
N VAL A 286 -1.19 -12.87 -5.68
CA VAL A 286 -2.25 -13.16 -4.75
C VAL A 286 -3.20 -14.10 -5.48
N SER A 287 -3.24 -15.34 -5.03
CA SER A 287 -3.91 -16.38 -5.78
C SER A 287 -5.38 -16.40 -5.38
N PRO A 288 -6.31 -16.03 -6.26
CA PRO A 288 -7.72 -15.97 -5.89
C PRO A 288 -8.32 -17.33 -5.51
N ASN A 289 -7.70 -18.42 -5.99
CA ASN A 289 -8.15 -19.79 -5.80
C ASN A 289 -7.34 -20.55 -4.74
N ALA A 290 -6.37 -19.91 -4.08
CA ALA A 290 -5.68 -20.48 -2.95
C ALA A 290 -5.76 -19.45 -1.84
N VAL A 291 -6.78 -19.52 -1.01
CA VAL A 291 -6.94 -18.53 0.06
C VAL A 291 -7.21 -19.23 1.36
N PHE A 292 -6.47 -18.84 2.39
CA PHE A 292 -6.66 -19.37 3.73
C PHE A 292 -6.75 -18.28 4.79
N SER A 293 -7.32 -18.66 5.93
CA SER A 293 -7.22 -17.93 7.19
C SER A 293 -6.53 -18.80 8.22
N TYR A 294 -5.99 -18.17 9.26
CA TYR A 294 -5.49 -18.88 10.42
C TYR A 294 -5.84 -18.10 11.69
N GLU A 295 -6.09 -18.84 12.76
CA GLU A 295 -6.34 -18.27 14.07
C GLU A 295 -5.43 -18.94 15.11
N LYS A 296 -4.97 -18.15 16.08
CA LYS A 296 -4.15 -18.64 17.17
C LYS A 296 -5.02 -19.23 18.28
N SER A 297 -5.01 -20.56 18.44
CA SER A 297 -5.73 -21.28 19.50
C SER A 297 -4.92 -21.38 20.80
N SER A 298 -3.60 -21.43 20.70
CA SER A 298 -2.68 -21.39 21.85
C SER A 298 -1.36 -20.70 21.50
N TRP A 299 -0.45 -20.54 22.46
CA TRP A 299 0.81 -19.82 22.26
C TRP A 299 1.64 -20.31 21.06
N ASN A 300 1.58 -21.61 20.77
CA ASN A 300 2.23 -22.28 19.64
C ASN A 300 1.28 -23.11 18.75
N THR A 301 -0.04 -23.00 18.94
CA THR A 301 -1.03 -23.82 18.19
C THR A 301 -1.97 -22.92 17.41
N PHE A 302 -2.13 -23.24 16.13
CA PHE A 302 -2.91 -22.47 15.17
C PHE A 302 -3.91 -23.37 14.45
N VAL A 303 -5.07 -22.81 14.12
CA VAL A 303 -6.08 -23.46 13.30
C VAL A 303 -6.06 -22.80 11.94
N PHE A 304 -5.62 -23.55 10.93
CA PHE A 304 -5.60 -23.13 9.53
C PHE A 304 -6.87 -23.62 8.84
N ARG A 305 -7.54 -22.72 8.10
CA ARG A 305 -8.78 -23.02 7.40
C ARG A 305 -8.66 -22.61 5.94
N LEU A 306 -8.99 -23.55 5.06
CA LEU A 306 -9.19 -23.25 3.65
C LEU A 306 -10.41 -22.36 3.51
N VAL A 307 -10.27 -21.23 2.83
CA VAL A 307 -11.36 -20.28 2.59
C VAL A 307 -11.75 -20.26 1.11
N ALA A 308 -10.78 -20.32 0.20
CA ALA A 308 -11.01 -20.53 -1.21
C ALA A 308 -10.03 -21.57 -1.78
N PRO A 309 -10.50 -22.43 -2.69
CA PRO A 309 -11.77 -22.38 -3.40
C PRO A 309 -12.91 -23.07 -2.62
N ALA A 310 -14.14 -22.59 -2.79
CA ALA A 310 -15.33 -23.12 -2.14
C ALA A 310 -15.96 -24.35 -2.86
N GLN A 311 -15.30 -24.89 -3.89
CA GLN A 311 -15.81 -25.95 -4.77
C GLN A 311 -15.17 -27.31 -4.47
N ASP A 312 -15.92 -28.40 -4.63
CA ASP A 312 -15.51 -29.79 -4.34
C ASP A 312 -14.41 -30.38 -5.26
N ARG A 313 -13.92 -29.62 -6.26
CA ARG A 313 -13.05 -30.15 -7.33
C ARG A 313 -11.64 -29.57 -7.37
N PHE A 314 -11.11 -29.18 -6.22
CA PHE A 314 -9.72 -28.77 -6.08
C PHE A 314 -8.95 -29.73 -5.20
N VAL A 315 -7.72 -30.05 -5.61
CA VAL A 315 -6.74 -30.71 -4.75
C VAL A 315 -5.98 -29.62 -4.01
N TYR A 316 -5.92 -29.69 -2.69
CA TYR A 316 -5.18 -28.72 -1.88
C TYR A 316 -4.16 -29.39 -0.97
N GLU A 317 -3.04 -28.69 -0.80
CA GLU A 317 -1.87 -29.14 -0.07
C GLU A 317 -1.32 -27.98 0.77
N TRP A 318 -1.16 -28.24 2.06
CA TRP A 318 -0.54 -27.35 3.03
C TRP A 318 0.92 -27.70 3.20
N ASN A 319 1.75 -26.68 3.34
CA ASN A 319 3.09 -26.75 3.88
C ASN A 319 3.18 -25.74 5.03
N PHE A 320 3.43 -26.19 6.26
CA PHE A 320 3.46 -25.32 7.44
C PHE A 320 4.83 -24.67 7.68
N GLY A 321 5.81 -24.88 6.80
CA GLY A 321 7.15 -24.29 6.90
C GLY A 321 8.08 -24.96 7.91
N ASP A 322 7.61 -25.99 8.61
CA ASP A 322 8.39 -26.82 9.56
C ASP A 322 8.60 -28.26 9.07
N GLY A 323 8.27 -28.53 7.80
CA GLY A 323 8.33 -29.85 7.16
C GLY A 323 7.08 -30.70 7.35
N VAL A 324 6.06 -30.20 8.06
CA VAL A 324 4.74 -30.86 8.15
C VAL A 324 3.84 -30.40 7.01
N HIS A 325 3.08 -31.35 6.47
CA HIS A 325 2.15 -31.14 5.37
C HIS A 325 0.76 -31.68 5.70
N SER A 326 -0.26 -31.21 4.99
CA SER A 326 -1.64 -31.71 5.14
C SER A 326 -2.44 -31.51 3.85
N SER A 327 -3.51 -32.28 3.68
CA SER A 327 -4.50 -32.12 2.62
C SER A 327 -5.93 -32.06 3.18
N LYS A 328 -6.09 -31.61 4.43
CA LYS A 328 -7.41 -31.38 5.05
C LYS A 328 -7.85 -29.93 4.87
N SER A 329 -9.15 -29.70 4.73
CA SER A 329 -9.72 -28.36 4.55
C SER A 329 -9.59 -27.47 5.80
N SER A 330 -9.48 -28.10 6.97
CA SER A 330 -9.17 -27.45 8.24
C SER A 330 -8.11 -28.28 8.97
N VAL A 331 -7.07 -27.60 9.47
CA VAL A 331 -5.92 -28.23 10.13
C VAL A 331 -5.57 -27.46 11.40
N THR A 332 -5.60 -28.15 12.54
CA THR A 332 -4.95 -27.67 13.76
C THR A 332 -3.50 -28.12 13.73
N HIS A 333 -2.57 -27.15 13.76
CA HIS A 333 -1.13 -27.41 13.75
C HIS A 333 -0.45 -26.78 14.96
N THR A 334 0.49 -27.51 15.56
CA THR A 334 1.24 -27.08 16.75
C THR A 334 2.72 -27.06 16.44
N TYR A 335 3.33 -25.87 16.53
CA TYR A 335 4.77 -25.69 16.30
C TYR A 335 5.56 -26.11 17.53
N SER A 336 6.59 -26.94 17.32
CA SER A 336 7.47 -27.43 18.39
C SER A 336 8.51 -26.42 18.84
N GLN A 337 8.86 -25.46 17.97
CA GLN A 337 9.86 -24.44 18.22
C GLN A 337 9.25 -23.04 18.00
N ALA A 338 9.86 -22.04 18.62
CA ALA A 338 9.56 -20.65 18.35
C ALA A 338 10.34 -20.18 17.12
N GLY A 339 9.75 -19.29 16.34
CA GLY A 339 10.32 -18.81 15.09
C GLY A 339 9.26 -18.28 14.13
N SER A 340 9.71 -17.81 12.98
CA SER A 340 8.87 -17.48 11.83
C SER A 340 8.74 -18.69 10.91
N TYR A 341 7.51 -18.99 10.51
CA TYR A 341 7.20 -20.08 9.60
C TYR A 341 6.45 -19.54 8.39
N LEU A 342 6.94 -19.82 7.18
CA LEU A 342 6.22 -19.51 5.95
C LEU A 342 5.23 -20.64 5.66
N VAL A 343 3.95 -20.39 5.91
CA VAL A 343 2.88 -21.34 5.64
C VAL A 343 2.40 -21.14 4.21
N THR A 344 2.42 -22.18 3.40
CA THR A 344 1.96 -22.15 2.00
C THR A 344 0.76 -23.07 1.81
N LEU A 345 -0.30 -22.53 1.21
CA LEU A 345 -1.40 -23.29 0.65
C LEU A 345 -1.20 -23.37 -0.87
N LYS A 346 -1.21 -24.59 -1.40
CA LYS A 346 -1.24 -24.85 -2.83
C LYS A 346 -2.58 -25.48 -3.18
N THR A 347 -3.24 -24.96 -4.21
CA THR A 347 -4.47 -25.53 -4.77
C THR A 347 -4.25 -25.87 -6.23
N THR A 348 -4.91 -26.92 -6.73
CA THR A 348 -4.81 -27.37 -8.11
C THR A 348 -6.21 -27.68 -8.62
N ASP A 349 -6.58 -27.06 -9.74
CA ASP A 349 -7.88 -27.25 -10.37
C ASP A 349 -7.94 -28.53 -11.23
N GLU A 350 -9.12 -28.85 -11.78
CA GLU A 350 -9.30 -30.02 -12.67
C GLU A 350 -8.49 -29.94 -13.97
N ALA A 351 -8.14 -28.73 -14.41
CA ALA A 351 -7.32 -28.51 -15.60
C ALA A 351 -5.81 -28.61 -15.31
N GLY A 352 -5.43 -28.80 -14.05
CA GLY A 352 -4.03 -28.90 -13.61
C GLY A 352 -3.36 -27.54 -13.34
N ASN A 353 -4.11 -26.43 -13.37
CA ASN A 353 -3.56 -25.12 -13.02
C ASN A 353 -3.32 -25.07 -11.51
N VAL A 354 -2.16 -24.54 -11.14
CA VAL A 354 -1.73 -24.46 -9.76
C VAL A 354 -1.82 -23.02 -9.27
N SER A 355 -2.51 -22.86 -8.15
CA SER A 355 -2.67 -21.63 -7.40
C SER A 355 -1.92 -21.75 -6.08
N LYS A 356 -1.22 -20.71 -5.63
CA LYS A 356 -0.44 -20.74 -4.38
C LYS A 356 -0.62 -19.45 -3.60
N GLU A 357 -0.65 -19.58 -2.28
CA GLU A 357 -0.73 -18.47 -1.35
C GLU A 357 0.13 -18.76 -0.14
N SER A 358 0.82 -17.76 0.39
CA SER A 358 1.71 -17.94 1.54
C SER A 358 1.56 -16.83 2.56
N ALA A 359 1.60 -17.18 3.84
CA ALA A 359 1.57 -16.23 4.94
C ALA A 359 2.66 -16.59 5.97
N GLU A 360 3.31 -15.57 6.54
CA GLU A 360 4.27 -15.76 7.63
C GLU A 360 3.53 -15.85 8.97
N VAL A 361 3.81 -16.92 9.72
CA VAL A 361 3.27 -17.16 11.06
C VAL A 361 4.40 -17.06 12.07
N HIS A 362 4.29 -16.09 12.98
CA HIS A 362 5.27 -15.88 14.04
C HIS A 362 4.87 -16.58 15.34
N VAL A 363 5.70 -17.53 15.77
CA VAL A 363 5.53 -18.30 17.00
C VAL A 363 6.47 -17.75 18.06
N SER A 364 5.95 -16.96 18.99
CA SER A 364 6.75 -16.38 20.08
C SER A 364 6.82 -17.33 21.27
N PHE A 365 8.03 -17.62 21.77
CA PHE A 365 8.21 -18.38 23.02
C PHE A 365 7.84 -17.55 24.26
N PHE A 366 8.28 -16.29 24.32
CA PHE A 366 8.11 -15.38 25.45
C PHE A 366 6.72 -14.70 25.42
N THR A 367 5.70 -15.45 25.81
CA THR A 367 4.33 -14.93 25.95
C THR A 367 3.72 -15.44 27.25
N PHE A 368 2.87 -14.62 27.88
CA PHE A 368 2.10 -15.02 29.07
C PHE A 368 1.06 -16.11 28.78
N SER A 369 0.83 -16.46 27.51
CA SER A 369 0.03 -17.62 27.12
C SER A 369 0.84 -18.93 27.14
N ASN A 370 2.17 -18.85 27.25
CA ASN A 370 3.03 -20.03 27.34
C ASN A 370 3.14 -20.50 28.80
N PRO A 371 2.67 -21.71 29.15
CA PRO A 371 2.69 -22.21 30.52
C PRO A 371 4.11 -22.33 31.09
N LEU A 372 5.13 -22.58 30.25
CA LEU A 372 6.52 -22.63 30.69
C LEU A 372 7.04 -21.25 31.12
N VAL A 373 6.63 -20.19 30.42
CA VAL A 373 6.99 -18.82 30.78
C VAL A 373 6.29 -18.41 32.07
N ILE A 374 5.00 -18.73 32.21
CA ILE A 374 4.26 -18.49 33.46
C ILE A 374 4.93 -19.22 34.62
N ALA A 375 5.31 -20.49 34.45
CA ALA A 375 5.99 -21.27 35.48
C ALA A 375 7.36 -20.67 35.85
N LEU A 376 8.15 -20.26 34.86
CA LEU A 376 9.46 -19.63 35.07
C LEU A 376 9.32 -18.30 35.84
N LEU A 377 8.37 -17.45 35.44
CA LEU A 377 8.10 -16.18 36.11
C LEU A 377 7.56 -16.39 37.53
N SER A 378 6.71 -17.40 37.72
CA SER A 378 6.20 -17.77 39.05
C SER A 378 7.34 -18.21 39.97
N LEU A 379 8.25 -19.04 39.47
CA LEU A 379 9.41 -19.51 40.22
C LEU A 379 10.41 -18.38 40.52
N LEU A 380 10.64 -17.48 39.56
CA LEU A 380 11.45 -16.28 39.76
C LEU A 380 10.82 -15.36 40.81
N GLY A 381 9.50 -15.17 40.78
CA GLY A 381 8.77 -14.40 41.78
C GLY A 381 8.92 -14.99 43.18
N ILE A 382 8.75 -16.30 43.33
CA ILE A 382 8.96 -17.02 44.60
C ILE A 382 10.42 -16.86 45.08
N ALA A 383 11.40 -17.00 44.19
CA ALA A 383 12.81 -16.84 44.52
C ALA A 383 13.14 -15.40 44.98
N LEU A 384 12.58 -14.38 44.33
CA LEU A 384 12.75 -12.98 44.72
C LEU A 384 12.12 -12.68 46.08
N ILE A 385 10.91 -13.20 46.34
CA ILE A 385 10.25 -13.09 47.65
C ILE A 385 11.10 -13.79 48.71
N GLY A 386 11.61 -15.00 48.42
CA GLY A 386 12.50 -15.76 49.31
C GLY A 386 13.81 -15.04 49.61
N MET A 387 14.45 -14.44 48.60
CA MET A 387 15.65 -13.60 48.79
C MET A 387 15.35 -12.37 49.64
N SER A 388 14.21 -11.70 49.42
CA SER A 388 13.81 -10.54 50.21
C SER A 388 13.58 -10.90 51.69
N PHE A 389 12.96 -12.05 51.95
CA PHE A 389 12.81 -12.62 53.30
C PHE A 389 14.16 -12.98 53.95
N ALA A 390 15.07 -13.59 53.19
CA ALA A 390 16.42 -13.91 53.67
C ALA A 390 17.23 -12.64 53.99
N PHE A 391 17.12 -11.60 53.14
CA PHE A 391 17.74 -10.29 53.36
C PHE A 391 17.20 -9.62 54.63
N PHE A 392 15.89 -9.72 54.88
CA PHE A 392 15.24 -9.22 56.09
C PHE A 392 15.73 -9.96 57.36
N LYS A 393 15.85 -11.29 57.30
CA LYS A 393 16.44 -12.12 58.37
C LYS A 393 17.92 -11.77 58.63
N LEU A 394 18.72 -11.51 57.59
CA LEU A 394 20.12 -11.10 57.74
C LEU A 394 20.26 -9.70 58.35
N LYS A 395 19.38 -8.76 57.98
CA LYS A 395 19.36 -7.40 58.55
C LYS A 395 18.99 -7.41 60.03
N THR A 396 18.03 -8.24 60.42
CA THR A 396 17.65 -8.44 61.84
C THR A 396 18.75 -9.15 62.65
N ALA A 397 19.42 -10.16 62.08
CA ALA A 397 20.55 -10.84 62.73
C ALA A 397 21.78 -9.93 62.94
N LYS A 398 22.11 -9.07 61.97
CA LYS A 398 23.21 -8.09 62.10
C LYS A 398 22.91 -7.03 63.18
N HIS A 399 21.65 -6.65 63.34
CA HIS A 399 21.22 -5.73 64.40
C HIS A 399 21.28 -6.37 65.80
N SER A 400 20.97 -7.67 65.89
CA SER A 400 21.07 -8.44 67.13
C SER A 400 22.54 -8.67 67.57
N ARG A 401 23.45 -9.02 66.65
CA ARG A 401 24.90 -9.11 66.95
C ARG A 401 25.50 -7.78 67.40
N LYS A 402 25.09 -6.66 66.79
CA LYS A 402 25.59 -5.32 67.18
C LYS A 402 25.19 -4.97 68.63
N LYS A 403 23.98 -5.33 69.06
CA LYS A 403 23.54 -5.16 70.47
C LYS A 403 24.32 -6.05 71.43
N GLU A 404 24.66 -7.28 71.05
CA GLU A 404 25.42 -8.19 71.90
C GLU A 404 26.89 -7.77 72.07
N THR A 405 27.50 -7.18 71.03
CA THR A 405 28.87 -6.63 71.11
C THR A 405 28.94 -5.34 71.94
N THR A 406 27.93 -4.46 71.86
CA THR A 406 27.83 -3.27 72.73
C THR A 406 27.59 -3.63 74.19
N SER A 407 26.75 -4.65 74.46
CA SER A 407 26.53 -5.15 75.83
C SER A 407 27.79 -5.79 76.43
N LYS A 408 28.58 -6.55 75.64
CA LYS A 408 29.85 -7.12 76.11
C LYS A 408 30.94 -6.07 76.35
N SER A 409 30.98 -4.96 75.58
CA SER A 409 31.92 -3.86 75.87
C SER A 409 31.56 -3.08 77.13
N GLU A 410 30.27 -2.88 77.42
CA GLU A 410 29.82 -2.21 78.65
C GLU A 410 30.12 -3.05 79.91
N ILE A 411 29.96 -4.38 79.84
CA ILE A 411 30.30 -5.29 80.95
C ILE A 411 31.82 -5.33 81.20
N SER A 412 32.65 -5.25 80.16
CA SER A 412 34.11 -5.20 80.31
C SER A 412 34.61 -3.86 80.88
N GLN A 413 33.93 -2.74 80.62
CA GLN A 413 34.27 -1.45 81.22
C GLN A 413 33.88 -1.37 82.70
N ASP A 414 32.72 -1.91 83.10
CA ASP A 414 32.29 -1.97 84.50
C ASP A 414 33.22 -2.84 85.38
N GLN A 415 33.75 -3.94 84.83
CA GLN A 415 34.75 -4.75 85.54
C GLN A 415 36.11 -4.05 85.69
N SER A 416 36.50 -3.16 84.78
CA SER A 416 37.73 -2.36 84.93
C SER A 416 37.58 -1.24 85.97
N LEU A 417 36.39 -0.62 86.07
CA LEU A 417 36.09 0.44 87.03
C LEU A 417 36.00 -0.08 88.48
N LYS A 418 35.53 -1.32 88.68
CA LYS A 418 35.50 -1.97 90.00
C LYS A 418 36.87 -2.36 90.55
N GLN A 419 37.91 -2.52 89.71
CA GLN A 419 39.27 -2.75 90.20
C GLN A 419 40.01 -1.47 90.60
N ILE A 420 39.55 -0.29 90.17
CA ILE A 420 40.20 0.99 90.52
C ILE A 420 39.75 1.47 91.92
N HIS A 421 38.58 1.05 92.41
CA HIS A 421 38.05 1.48 93.71
C HIS A 421 38.50 0.64 94.93
N VAL A 422 39.49 -0.26 94.75
CA VAL A 422 40.07 -1.08 95.84
C VAL A 422 41.52 -0.69 96.12
N LYS A 423 42.01 0.43 95.58
CA LYS A 423 43.43 0.83 95.70
C LYS A 423 43.70 2.26 96.17
N GLU A 424 42.71 2.96 96.71
CA GLU A 424 42.93 4.20 97.47
C GLU A 424 42.21 4.08 98.82
N GLU A 425 42.87 3.35 99.72
CA GLU A 425 42.97 3.72 101.15
C GLU A 425 44.01 4.81 101.32
#